data_AF-A0A7K3IRT1-F1
#
_entry.id   AF-A0A7K3IRT1-F1
#
_cell.length_a   1.000
_cell.length_b   1.000
_cell.length_c   1.000
_cell.angle_alpha   90.00
_cell.angle_beta   90.00
_cell.angle_gamma   90.00
#
_symmetry.space_group_name_H-M   'P 1'
#
loop_
_entity.id
_entity.type
_entity.pdbx_description
1 polymer ?
#
loop_
_entity_poly.entity_id
_entity_poly.type
_entity_poly.pdbx_seq_one_letter_code
_entity_poly.pdbx_strand_id
1 'polypeptide(L)'
;MPARNDLNIKTEYPDNELITRLHKDDIRAFELIYSRYAVNLYRFALKYLRSEDEAQEMVQSIFVKIWDLRKKIKTDTSFKSFIFTIAYNNMCKLFRKRKYNKEFV
;
A
#
# COMPACT_ATOMS: atom_id res chain seq x y z
N MET A 1 -23.73 13.91 28.53
CA MET A 1 -22.80 12.87 28.02
C MET A 1 -21.96 13.51 26.93
N PRO A 2 -20.63 13.64 27.08
CA PRO A 2 -19.82 14.31 26.07
C PRO A 2 -19.72 13.46 24.81
N ALA A 3 -19.87 14.14 23.68
CA ALA A 3 -19.89 13.60 22.33
C ALA A 3 -18.63 12.80 22.01
N ARG A 4 -18.81 11.59 21.46
CA ARG A 4 -17.71 10.89 20.78
C ARG A 4 -17.53 11.56 19.42
N ASN A 5 -16.47 12.35 19.37
CA ASN A 5 -16.02 13.15 18.26
C ASN A 5 -15.39 12.25 17.18
N ASP A 6 -16.21 11.42 16.52
CA ASP A 6 -15.79 10.47 15.47
C ASP A 6 -15.55 11.14 14.09
N LEU A 7 -15.25 12.45 14.05
CA LEU A 7 -15.21 13.24 12.81
C LEU A 7 -13.86 13.91 12.46
N ASN A 8 -12.74 13.59 13.14
CA ASN A 8 -11.43 14.21 12.81
C ASN A 8 -10.27 13.26 12.47
N ILE A 9 -10.51 11.99 12.13
CA ILE A 9 -9.44 10.99 11.94
C ILE A 9 -8.68 11.13 10.59
N LYS A 10 -8.90 12.19 9.81
CA LYS A 10 -8.33 12.28 8.45
C LYS A 10 -6.96 12.95 8.34
N THR A 11 -6.40 13.54 9.40
CA THR A 11 -5.18 14.38 9.24
C THR A 11 -4.14 14.39 10.38
N GLU A 12 -4.18 13.55 11.42
CA GLU A 12 -3.34 13.81 12.61
C GLU A 12 -2.02 13.02 12.75
N TYR A 13 -1.81 11.92 12.03
CA TYR A 13 -0.60 11.10 12.26
C TYR A 13 0.45 11.22 11.13
N PRO A 14 1.70 11.60 11.46
CA PRO A 14 2.82 11.52 10.52
C PRO A 14 3.10 10.05 10.19
N ASP A 15 3.65 9.79 9.01
CA ASP A 15 3.93 8.43 8.52
C ASP A 15 4.76 7.62 9.54
N ASN A 16 5.72 8.26 10.22
CA ASN A 16 6.57 7.62 11.23
C ASN A 16 5.78 7.07 12.42
N GLU A 17 4.73 7.78 12.85
CA GLU A 17 3.88 7.32 13.94
C GLU A 17 2.99 6.17 13.48
N LEU A 18 2.44 6.24 12.26
CA LEU A 18 1.69 5.16 11.66
C LEU A 18 2.53 3.89 11.54
N ILE A 19 3.81 3.99 11.15
CA ILE A 19 4.74 2.84 11.09
C ILE A 19 4.97 2.28 12.50
N THR A 20 5.20 3.13 13.49
CA THR A 20 5.43 2.70 14.87
C THR A 20 4.23 1.95 15.43
N ARG A 21 3.01 2.39 15.10
CA ARG A 21 1.78 1.71 15.45
C ARG A 21 1.58 0.42 14.65
N LEU A 22 1.92 0.43 13.36
CA LEU A 22 1.88 -0.74 12.50
C LEU A 22 2.81 -1.86 13.00
N HIS A 23 3.98 -1.53 13.56
CA HIS A 23 4.88 -2.49 14.20
C HIS A 23 4.23 -3.20 15.40
N LYS A 24 3.31 -2.51 16.09
CA LYS A 24 2.55 -3.02 17.24
C LYS A 24 1.26 -3.74 16.83
N ASP A 25 1.16 -4.18 15.58
CA ASP A 25 -0.03 -4.88 15.06
C ASP A 25 -1.32 -4.02 15.10
N ASP A 26 -1.20 -2.69 15.10
CA ASP A 26 -2.35 -1.77 15.12
C ASP A 26 -3.07 -1.75 13.76
N ILE A 27 -4.25 -2.36 13.72
CA ILE A 27 -5.11 -2.45 12.54
C ILE A 27 -5.54 -1.05 12.06
N ARG A 28 -5.81 -0.10 12.96
CA ARG A 28 -6.24 1.24 12.57
C ARG A 28 -5.13 1.99 11.84
N ALA A 29 -3.88 1.78 12.25
CA ALA A 29 -2.73 2.35 11.55
C ALA A 29 -2.63 1.79 10.11
N PHE A 30 -2.86 0.48 9.94
CA PHE A 30 -2.91 -0.15 8.64
C PHE A 30 -4.05 0.39 7.76
N GLU A 31 -5.26 0.56 8.31
CA GLU A 31 -6.39 1.12 7.57
C GLU A 31 -6.14 2.57 7.12
N LEU A 32 -5.52 3.39 7.96
CA LEU A 32 -5.14 4.77 7.61
C LEU A 32 -4.12 4.79 6.48
N ILE A 33 -3.11 3.92 6.57
CA ILE A 33 -2.12 3.71 5.51
C ILE A 33 -2.82 3.26 4.22
N TYR A 34 -3.71 2.28 4.31
CA TYR A 34 -4.47 1.78 3.16
C TYR A 34 -5.25 2.92 2.51
N SER A 35 -6.05 3.66 3.27
CA SER A 35 -6.83 4.78 2.74
C SER A 35 -5.96 5.88 2.11
N ARG A 36 -4.74 6.11 2.61
CA ARG A 36 -3.83 7.16 2.11
C ARG A 36 -3.17 6.77 0.78
N TYR A 37 -2.81 5.51 0.59
CA TYR A 37 -2.02 5.07 -0.57
C TYR A 37 -2.80 4.22 -1.59
N ALA A 38 -3.86 3.51 -1.18
CA ALA A 38 -4.57 2.58 -2.05
C ALA A 38 -5.16 3.26 -3.30
N VAL A 39 -5.76 4.45 -3.16
CA VAL A 39 -6.34 5.18 -4.29
C VAL A 39 -5.28 5.58 -5.32
N ASN A 40 -4.12 6.07 -4.86
CA ASN A 40 -3.04 6.48 -5.75
C ASN A 40 -2.38 5.27 -6.40
N LEU A 41 -2.17 4.17 -5.66
CA LEU A 41 -1.65 2.91 -6.21
C LEU A 41 -2.62 2.28 -7.21
N TYR A 42 -3.91 2.29 -6.94
CA TYR A 42 -4.93 1.79 -7.85
C TYR A 42 -4.95 2.57 -9.15
N ARG A 43 -4.98 3.91 -9.09
CA ARG A 43 -4.93 4.77 -10.28
C ARG A 43 -3.64 4.56 -11.08
N PHE A 44 -2.51 4.40 -10.40
CA PHE A 44 -1.24 4.09 -11.02
C PHE A 44 -1.30 2.73 -11.72
N ALA A 45 -1.68 1.68 -11.00
CA ALA A 45 -1.84 0.31 -11.52
C ALA A 45 -2.78 0.27 -12.73
N LEU A 46 -3.93 0.92 -12.67
CA LEU A 46 -4.91 0.98 -13.75
C LEU A 46 -4.34 1.64 -15.01
N LYS A 47 -3.55 2.72 -14.87
CA LYS A 47 -2.89 3.40 -15.98
C LYS A 47 -1.90 2.49 -16.74
N TYR A 48 -1.25 1.56 -16.04
CA TYR A 48 -0.24 0.66 -16.59
C TYR A 48 -0.80 -0.68 -17.05
N LEU A 49 -1.69 -1.28 -16.26
CA LEU A 49 -2.25 -2.62 -16.48
C LEU A 49 -3.45 -2.59 -17.42
N ARG A 50 -4.21 -1.48 -17.46
CA ARG A 50 -5.48 -1.31 -18.20
C ARG A 50 -6.53 -2.37 -17.89
N SER A 51 -6.44 -3.00 -16.72
CA SER A 51 -7.37 -3.99 -16.20
C SER A 51 -7.65 -3.64 -14.74
N GLU A 52 -8.93 -3.48 -14.40
CA GLU A 52 -9.36 -3.17 -13.03
C GLU A 52 -9.04 -4.33 -12.08
N ASP A 53 -9.23 -5.56 -12.54
CA ASP A 53 -8.95 -6.79 -11.79
C ASP A 53 -7.46 -6.87 -11.41
N GLU A 54 -6.56 -6.75 -12.39
CA GLU A 54 -5.11 -6.80 -12.13
C GLU A 54 -4.64 -5.59 -11.31
N ALA A 55 -5.29 -4.42 -11.46
CA ALA A 55 -4.98 -3.26 -10.65
C ALA A 55 -5.38 -3.48 -9.19
N GLN A 56 -6.54 -4.06 -8.94
CA GLN A 56 -7.01 -4.41 -7.60
C GLN A 56 -6.12 -5.49 -6.96
N GLU A 57 -5.80 -6.57 -7.69
CA GLU A 57 -4.90 -7.63 -7.22
C GLU A 57 -3.51 -7.09 -6.86
N MET A 58 -2.97 -6.18 -7.68
CA MET A 58 -1.71 -5.50 -7.40
C MET A 58 -1.77 -4.75 -6.08
N VAL A 59 -2.80 -3.92 -5.90
CA VAL A 59 -2.98 -3.11 -4.69
C VAL A 59 -3.08 -4.02 -3.46
N GLN A 60 -3.94 -5.05 -3.52
CA GLN A 60 -4.07 -6.02 -2.42
C GLN A 60 -2.74 -6.71 -2.11
N SER A 61 -2.02 -7.20 -3.12
CA SER A 61 -0.72 -7.87 -2.95
C SER A 61 0.32 -6.97 -2.29
N ILE A 62 0.32 -5.66 -2.60
CA ILE A 62 1.22 -4.69 -1.97
C ILE A 62 0.89 -4.55 -0.49
N PHE A 63 -0.39 -4.39 -0.14
CA PHE A 63 -0.81 -4.22 1.25
C PHE A 63 -0.64 -5.48 2.10
N VAL A 64 -0.88 -6.67 1.53
CA VAL A 64 -0.57 -7.95 2.19
C VAL A 64 0.93 -8.05 2.51
N LYS A 65 1.80 -7.67 1.57
CA LYS A 65 3.25 -7.63 1.82
C LYS A 65 3.65 -6.60 2.87
N ILE A 66 3.01 -5.43 2.88
CA ILE A 66 3.25 -4.42 3.92
C ILE A 66 2.87 -4.97 5.29
N TRP A 67 1.73 -5.65 5.39
CA TRP A 67 1.32 -6.29 6.63
C TRP A 67 2.32 -7.37 7.04
N ASP A 68 2.70 -8.29 6.16
CA ASP A 68 3.69 -9.34 6.46
C ASP A 68 5.04 -8.78 6.93
N LEU A 69 5.54 -7.78 6.20
CA LEU A 69 6.83 -7.14 6.48
C LEU A 69 6.74 -6.07 7.55
N ARG A 70 5.57 -5.80 8.15
CA ARG A 70 5.34 -4.65 9.04
C ARG A 70 6.39 -4.50 10.12
N LYS A 71 6.86 -5.60 10.72
CA LYS A 71 7.86 -5.60 11.81
C LYS A 71 9.30 -5.35 11.33
N LYS A 72 9.54 -5.45 10.02
CA LYS A 72 10.83 -5.28 9.36
C LYS A 72 10.94 -3.93 8.63
N ILE A 73 9.87 -3.14 8.60
CA ILE A 73 9.89 -1.82 7.95
C ILE A 73 10.81 -0.90 8.78
N LYS A 74 11.78 -0.27 8.13
CA LYS A 74 12.65 0.70 8.80
C LYS A 74 11.93 2.04 8.87
N THR A 75 11.81 2.59 10.08
CA THR A 75 11.22 3.92 10.35
C THR A 75 12.08 5.08 9.85
N ASP A 76 13.34 4.81 9.49
CA ASP A 76 14.32 5.80 9.05
C ASP A 76 14.11 6.27 7.60
N THR A 77 13.39 5.48 6.79
CA THR A 77 13.09 5.82 5.39
C THR A 77 11.67 6.34 5.26
N SER A 78 11.45 7.33 4.40
CA SER A 78 10.09 7.83 4.13
C SER A 78 9.17 6.67 3.71
N PHE A 79 8.13 6.44 4.50
CA PHE A 79 7.18 5.34 4.28
C PHE A 79 6.58 5.35 2.89
N LYS A 80 6.33 6.54 2.35
CA LYS A 80 5.92 6.76 0.96
C LYS A 80 6.91 6.11 -0.01
N SER A 81 8.20 6.36 0.14
CA SER A 81 9.23 5.74 -0.70
C SER A 81 9.22 4.22 -0.57
N PHE A 82 9.08 3.68 0.65
CA PHE A 82 8.99 2.23 0.86
C PHE A 82 7.79 1.59 0.15
N ILE A 83 6.59 2.18 0.28
CA ILE A 83 5.39 1.72 -0.43
C ILE A 83 5.60 1.79 -1.95
N PHE A 84 6.13 2.90 -2.45
CA PHE A 84 6.41 3.05 -3.88
C PHE A 84 7.46 2.04 -4.37
N THR A 85 8.48 1.72 -3.58
CA THR A 85 9.46 0.67 -3.92
C THR A 85 8.81 -0.70 -4.00
N ILE A 86 7.95 -1.07 -3.06
CA ILE A 86 7.21 -2.35 -3.11
C ILE A 86 6.27 -2.37 -4.31
N ALA A 87 5.55 -1.28 -4.55
CA ALA A 87 4.65 -1.16 -5.69
C ALA A 87 5.39 -1.29 -7.01
N TYR A 88 6.51 -0.58 -7.17
CA TYR A 88 7.36 -0.65 -8.35
C TYR A 88 7.93 -2.05 -8.57
N ASN A 89 8.43 -2.71 -7.52
CA ASN A 89 8.92 -4.08 -7.60
C ASN A 89 7.83 -5.08 -8.01
N ASN A 90 6.62 -4.96 -7.45
CA ASN A 90 5.48 -5.79 -7.87
C ASN A 90 5.07 -5.50 -9.32
N MET A 91 5.05 -4.23 -9.71
CA MET A 91 4.77 -3.80 -11.08
C MET A 91 5.78 -4.39 -12.06
N CYS A 92 7.08 -4.25 -11.81
CA CYS A 92 8.12 -4.88 -12.63
C CYS A 92 7.97 -6.40 -12.71
N LYS A 93 7.56 -7.06 -11.62
CA LYS A 93 7.29 -8.50 -11.61
C LYS A 93 6.10 -8.87 -12.50
N LEU A 94 4.99 -8.13 -12.43
CA LEU A 94 3.83 -8.33 -13.31
C LEU A 94 4.16 -8.03 -14.78
N PHE A 95 4.90 -6.94 -15.07
CA PHE A 95 5.34 -6.63 -16.42
C PHE A 95 6.26 -7.70 -17.01
N ARG A 96 7.20 -8.22 -16.22
CA ARG A 96 8.06 -9.35 -16.64
C ARG A 96 7.23 -10.60 -16.94
N LYS A 97 6.24 -10.91 -16.09
CA LYS A 97 5.32 -12.05 -16.29
C LYS A 97 4.49 -11.88 -17.57
N ARG A 98 3.94 -10.69 -17.82
CA ARG A 98 3.21 -10.36 -19.06
C ARG A 98 4.09 -10.44 -20.31
N LYS A 99 5.36 -10.02 -20.23
CA LYS A 99 6.31 -10.12 -21.35
C LYS A 99 6.58 -11.58 -21.72
N TYR A 100 6.77 -12.45 -20.72
CA TYR A 100 6.92 -13.89 -20.94
C TYR A 100 5.66 -14.54 -21.53
N ASN A 101 4.47 -14.15 -21.09
CA ASN A 101 3.21 -14.74 -21.57
C ASN A 101 2.84 -14.34 -23.01
N LYS A 102 3.49 -13.31 -23.58
CA LYS A 102 3.30 -12.88 -24.97
C LYS A 102 4.24 -13.58 -25.96
N GLU A 103 5.23 -14.33 -25.49
CA GLU A 103 6.24 -14.99 -26.35
C GLU A 103 5.88 -16.47 -26.63
N PHE A 104 4.74 -16.95 -26.13
CA PHE A 104 4.24 -18.33 -26.30
C PHE A 104 2.86 -18.42 -26.96
N VAL A 105 2.43 -17.39 -27.70
CA VAL A 105 1.23 -17.45 -28.55
C VAL A 105 1.60 -17.17 -30.00
#